data_AF-A0A9E3TKC8-F1
#
_entry.id   AF-A0A9E3TKC8-F1
#
_cell.length_a   1.000
_cell.length_b   1.000
_cell.length_c   1.000
_cell.angle_alpha   90.00
_cell.angle_beta   90.00
_cell.angle_gamma   90.00
#
_symmetry.space_group_name_H-M   'P 1'
#
loop_
_entity.id
_entity.type
_entity.pdbx_description
1 polymer ?
#
loop_
_entity_poly.entity_id
_entity_poly.type
_entity_poly.pdbx_seq_one_letter_code
_entity_poly.pdbx_strand_id
1 'polypeptide(L)'
;MHFVEDDPENEVAPGLPGLRGGLELGRRHERPDRSGSALLCPAGERSVALVVDEVLGRREVVVKPLRPPLGLLKEYSGAALLEDGSVVLVLDPAALLP
;
A
#
# COMPACT_ATOMS: atom_id res chain seq x y z
N MET A 1 6.98 -12.39 35.61
CA MET A 1 5.55 -12.52 35.96
C MET A 1 4.97 -11.12 35.93
N HIS A 2 4.40 -10.72 34.78
CA HIS A 2 3.62 -9.49 34.68
C HIS A 2 2.19 -9.91 34.35
N PHE A 3 1.28 -9.48 35.21
CA PHE A 3 -0.15 -9.74 35.11
C PHE A 3 -0.72 -8.95 33.92
N VAL A 4 -1.47 -9.64 33.07
CA VAL A 4 -2.34 -9.07 32.05
C VAL A 4 -3.66 -8.77 32.76
N GLU A 5 -4.07 -7.51 32.84
CA GLU A 5 -5.44 -7.15 33.18
C GLU A 5 -6.31 -7.45 31.95
N ASP A 6 -7.22 -8.40 32.13
CA ASP A 6 -8.25 -8.83 31.17
C ASP A 6 -9.26 -7.69 31.00
N ASP A 7 -9.29 -7.06 29.83
CA ASP A 7 -10.26 -6.03 29.49
C ASP A 7 -11.59 -6.70 29.06
N PRO A 8 -12.69 -6.50 29.80
CA PRO A 8 -13.95 -7.19 29.59
C PRO A 8 -14.73 -6.74 28.35
N GLU A 9 -14.21 -5.81 27.53
CA GLU A 9 -14.91 -5.32 26.34
C GLU A 9 -14.68 -6.17 25.07
N ASN A 10 -13.85 -7.22 25.13
CA ASN A 10 -13.63 -8.12 24.00
C ASN A 10 -14.65 -9.27 23.94
N GLU A 11 -15.94 -8.94 24.05
CA GLU A 11 -17.03 -9.89 23.79
C GLU A 11 -17.30 -9.94 22.28
N VAL A 12 -16.64 -10.89 21.59
CA VAL A 12 -16.90 -11.17 20.18
C VAL A 12 -18.26 -11.86 20.05
N ALA A 13 -19.28 -11.11 19.65
CA ALA A 13 -20.59 -11.69 19.31
C ALA A 13 -20.47 -12.69 18.13
N PRO A 14 -21.04 -13.90 18.22
CA PRO A 14 -21.00 -14.89 17.15
C PRO A 14 -22.21 -14.75 16.20
N GLY A 15 -21.94 -14.65 14.89
CA GLY A 15 -22.94 -14.70 13.81
C GLY A 15 -22.60 -13.71 12.70
N LEU A 16 -22.39 -14.08 11.45
CA LEU A 16 -23.27 -14.89 10.59
C LEU A 16 -22.49 -15.67 9.52
N PRO A 17 -23.05 -16.77 8.98
CA PRO A 17 -22.40 -17.62 8.00
C PRO A 17 -22.66 -17.18 6.56
N GLY A 18 -21.64 -17.34 5.72
CA GLY A 18 -21.81 -17.72 4.31
C GLY A 18 -21.57 -16.64 3.27
N LEU A 19 -20.42 -16.72 2.59
CA LEU A 19 -20.33 -16.52 1.13
C LEU A 19 -19.27 -17.50 0.60
N ARG A 20 -19.74 -18.53 -0.11
CA ARG A 20 -18.88 -19.47 -0.85
C ARG A 20 -18.54 -18.83 -2.19
N GLY A 21 -17.24 -18.60 -2.41
CA GLY A 21 -16.66 -18.26 -3.71
C GLY A 21 -16.41 -16.77 -3.89
N GLY A 22 -15.13 -16.40 -3.93
CA GLY A 22 -14.70 -15.06 -4.36
C GLY A 22 -13.66 -14.45 -3.43
N LEU A 23 -12.43 -14.34 -3.95
CA LEU A 23 -11.32 -13.51 -3.49
C LEU A 23 -10.86 -13.74 -2.04
N GLU A 24 -9.67 -14.33 -1.91
CA GLU A 24 -8.88 -14.20 -0.69
C GLU A 24 -8.43 -12.74 -0.54
N LEU A 25 -9.32 -11.91 0.00
CA LEU A 25 -8.94 -10.62 0.56
C LEU A 25 -8.04 -10.93 1.74
N GLY A 26 -6.74 -10.78 1.49
CA GLY A 26 -5.67 -10.89 2.45
C GLY A 26 -6.08 -10.24 3.76
N ARG A 27 -6.09 -11.10 4.77
CA ARG A 27 -6.04 -10.85 6.21
C ARG A 27 -6.05 -9.36 6.59
N ARG A 28 -6.98 -8.98 7.46
CA ARG A 28 -6.78 -7.87 8.40
C ARG A 28 -5.33 -7.93 8.86
N HIS A 29 -4.50 -7.00 8.40
CA HIS A 29 -3.15 -6.88 8.90
C HIS A 29 -3.32 -6.60 10.39
N GLU A 30 -2.94 -7.57 11.22
CA GLU A 30 -2.74 -7.40 12.64
C GLU A 30 -2.03 -6.06 12.83
N ARG A 31 -2.53 -5.20 13.74
CA ARG A 31 -1.93 -3.89 14.03
C ARG A 31 -0.42 -4.08 14.06
N PRO A 32 0.35 -3.50 13.12
CA PRO A 32 1.77 -3.73 13.14
C PRO A 32 2.29 -3.01 14.37
N ASP A 33 2.68 -3.78 15.37
CA ASP A 33 3.67 -3.37 16.38
C ASP A 33 5.07 -3.32 15.71
N ARG A 34 5.13 -2.78 14.49
CA ARG A 34 6.31 -2.71 13.63
C ARG A 34 6.38 -1.31 13.08
N SER A 35 7.50 -0.64 13.33
CA SER A 35 7.87 0.62 12.71
C SER A 35 7.90 0.47 11.18
N GLY A 36 6.77 0.70 10.52
CA GLY A 36 6.70 0.80 9.06
C GLY A 36 7.41 2.06 8.59
N SER A 37 8.08 2.00 7.44
CA SER A 37 8.69 3.19 6.84
C SER A 37 7.61 4.03 6.17
N ALA A 38 7.76 5.35 6.17
CA ALA A 38 6.88 6.24 5.43
C ALA A 38 7.68 7.18 4.52
N LEU A 39 7.21 7.34 3.29
CA LEU A 39 7.74 8.32 2.34
C LEU A 39 6.84 9.55 2.33
N LEU A 40 7.39 10.71 2.69
CA LEU A 40 6.71 11.99 2.53
C LEU A 40 6.94 12.52 1.12
N CYS A 41 5.89 12.52 0.31
CA CYS A 41 5.93 12.94 -1.08
C CYS A 41 5.22 14.28 -1.27
N PRO A 42 5.90 15.29 -1.87
CA PRO A 42 5.24 16.53 -2.28
C PRO A 42 4.17 16.26 -3.33
N ALA A 43 3.04 16.97 -3.21
CA ALA A 43 1.88 16.85 -4.09
C ALA A 43 1.25 18.25 -4.29
N GLY A 44 1.92 19.09 -5.07
CA GLY A 44 1.58 20.52 -5.20
C GLY A 44 1.78 21.25 -3.87
N GLU A 45 0.76 21.97 -3.42
CA GLU A 45 0.73 22.68 -2.12
C GLU A 45 0.51 21.73 -0.92
N ARG A 46 0.23 20.45 -1.19
CA ARG A 46 -0.01 19.42 -0.18
C ARG A 46 1.15 18.43 -0.16
N SER A 47 1.16 17.53 0.82
CA SER A 47 2.08 16.39 0.86
C SER A 47 1.32 15.14 1.27
N VAL A 48 1.74 14.00 0.73
CA VAL A 48 1.17 12.68 1.03
C VAL A 48 2.23 11.84 1.72
N ALA A 49 1.87 11.22 2.85
CA ALA A 49 2.71 10.24 3.52
C ALA A 49 2.30 8.83 3.07
N LEU A 50 3.19 8.12 2.39
CA LEU A 50 2.98 6.76 1.88
C LEU A 50 3.66 5.78 2.83
N VAL A 51 2.88 4.95 3.52
CA VAL A 51 3.42 3.84 4.31
C VAL A 51 3.93 2.77 3.35
N VAL A 52 5.18 2.36 3.52
CA VAL A 52 5.87 1.38 2.69
C VAL A 52 6.54 0.33 3.57
N ASP A 53 6.71 -0.86 3.01
CA ASP A 53 7.42 -1.95 3.69
C ASP A 53 8.90 -1.62 3.89
N GLU A 54 9.55 -1.11 2.85
CA GLU A 54 10.97 -0.75 2.86
C GLU A 54 11.33 0.36 1.86
N VAL A 55 12.45 1.03 2.10
CA VAL A 55 13.01 2.04 1.19
C VAL A 55 14.30 1.49 0.58
N LEU A 56 14.23 1.12 -0.71
CA LEU A 56 15.36 0.53 -1.46
C LEU A 56 16.42 1.55 -1.90
N GLY A 57 16.21 2.84 -1.62
CA GLY A 57 17.09 3.94 -2.01
C GLY A 57 16.68 4.63 -3.31
N ARG A 58 17.63 5.33 -3.94
CA ARG A 58 17.41 6.11 -5.16
C ARG A 58 18.01 5.38 -6.36
N ARG A 59 17.22 5.26 -7.43
CA ARG A 59 17.68 4.74 -8.73
C ARG A 59 17.23 5.66 -9.85
N GLU A 60 18.06 5.78 -10.87
CA GLU A 60 17.67 6.44 -12.12
C GLU A 60 17.01 5.42 -13.04
N VAL A 61 15.87 5.79 -13.62
CA VAL A 61 15.08 4.92 -14.47
C VAL A 61 14.54 5.70 -15.68
N VAL A 62 14.38 5.02 -16.80
CA VAL A 62 13.68 5.57 -17.97
C VAL A 62 12.22 5.19 -17.88
N VAL A 63 11.36 6.19 -17.67
CA VAL A 63 9.92 6.00 -17.58
C VAL A 63 9.33 5.87 -18.99
N LYS A 64 8.59 4.79 -19.22
CA LYS A 64 7.80 4.57 -20.42
C LYS A 64 6.32 4.78 -20.09
N PRO A 65 5.54 5.44 -20.97
CA PRO A 65 4.12 5.65 -20.73
C PRO A 65 3.37 4.32 -20.69
N LEU A 66 2.44 4.20 -19.75
CA LEU A 66 1.52 3.08 -19.70
C LEU A 66 0.54 3.17 -20.87
N ARG A 67 0.30 2.05 -21.55
CA ARG A 67 -0.70 1.94 -22.62
C ARG A 67 -2.01 1.39 -22.06
N PRO A 68 -3.16 1.60 -22.73
CA PRO A 68 -4.40 0.99 -22.32
C PRO A 68 -4.28 -0.54 -22.13
N PRO A 69 -4.88 -1.11 -21.08
CA PRO A 69 -5.80 -0.45 -20.15
C PRO A 69 -5.11 0.31 -19.00
N LEU A 70 -3.83 0.03 -18.71
CA LEU A 70 -3.12 0.59 -17.55
C LEU A 70 -2.92 2.11 -17.64
N GLY A 71 -2.87 2.67 -18.85
CA GLY A 71 -2.80 4.12 -19.06
C GLY A 71 -4.02 4.90 -18.57
N LEU A 72 -5.09 4.22 -18.12
CA LEU A 72 -6.26 4.85 -17.50
C LEU A 72 -6.09 5.10 -15.99
N LEU A 73 -5.07 4.48 -15.37
CA LEU A 73 -4.79 4.63 -13.94
C LEU A 73 -4.01 5.93 -13.72
N LYS A 74 -4.68 6.95 -13.18
CA LYS A 74 -4.10 8.29 -12.98
C LYS A 74 -3.04 8.29 -11.88
N GLU A 75 -3.09 7.30 -11.00
CA GLU A 75 -2.18 7.11 -9.88
C GLU A 75 -0.76 6.80 -10.35
N TYR A 76 -0.55 6.41 -11.61
CA TYR A 76 0.75 6.06 -12.15
C TYR A 76 1.14 6.92 -13.35
N SER A 77 2.31 7.55 -13.28
CA SER A 77 2.87 8.32 -14.40
C SER A 77 3.46 7.44 -15.50
N GLY A 78 3.75 6.16 -15.22
CA GLY A 78 4.39 5.26 -16.17
C GLY A 78 4.90 3.97 -15.55
N ALA A 79 5.72 3.25 -16.31
CA ALA A 79 6.48 2.10 -15.84
C ALA A 79 7.93 2.16 -16.32
N ALA A 80 8.83 1.50 -15.60
CA ALA A 80 10.21 1.30 -15.99
C ALA A 80 10.58 -0.18 -15.96
N LEU A 81 11.47 -0.58 -16.87
CA LEU A 81 12.12 -1.88 -16.85
C LEU A 81 13.48 -1.70 -16.16
N LEU A 82 13.68 -2.40 -15.05
CA LEU A 82 14.93 -2.41 -14.29
C LEU A 82 15.97 -3.34 -14.95
N GLU A 83 17.24 -3.21 -14.55
CA GLU A 83 18.35 -3.98 -15.13
C GLU A 83 18.24 -5.50 -14.89
N ASP A 84 17.53 -5.90 -13.82
CA ASP A 84 17.23 -7.29 -13.50
C ASP A 84 16.03 -7.84 -14.30
N GLY A 85 15.44 -7.02 -15.18
CA GLY A 85 14.28 -7.38 -15.98
C GLY A 85 12.94 -7.21 -15.25
N SER A 86 12.93 -6.76 -14.00
CA SER A 86 11.68 -6.47 -13.29
C SER A 86 11.03 -5.19 -13.81
N VAL A 87 9.70 -5.15 -13.80
CA VAL A 87 8.90 -3.98 -14.18
C VAL A 87 8.41 -3.29 -12.92
N VAL A 88 8.69 -2.00 -12.80
CA VAL A 88 8.21 -1.15 -11.70
C VAL A 88 7.28 -0.08 -12.23
N LEU A 89 6.26 0.26 -11.44
CA LEU A 89 5.38 1.39 -11.71
C LEU A 89 5.94 2.66 -11.07
N VAL A 90 5.75 3.79 -11.75
CA VAL A 90 6.09 5.11 -11.21
C VAL A 90 4.80 5.76 -10.72
N LEU A 91 4.67 5.91 -9.42
CA LEU A 91 3.51 6.51 -8.76
C LEU A 91 3.52 8.04 -8.93
N ASP A 92 2.35 8.62 -9.18
CA ASP A 92 2.09 10.06 -9.07
C ASP A 92 1.40 10.37 -7.72
N PRO A 93 2.12 10.93 -6.73
CA PRO A 93 1.53 11.27 -5.44
C PRO A 93 0.42 12.31 -5.52
N ALA A 94 0.44 13.20 -6.53
CA ALA A 94 -0.58 14.22 -6.68
C ALA A 94 -1.93 13.62 -7.09
N ALA A 95 -1.92 12.53 -7.85
CA ALA A 95 -3.11 11.81 -8.27
C ALA A 95 -3.80 11.03 -7.15
N LEU A 96 -3.17 10.89 -5.98
CA LEU A 96 -3.75 10.26 -4.79
C LEU A 96 -4.58 11.22 -3.93
N LEU A 97 -4.49 12.52 -4.20
CA LEU A 97 -5.27 13.53 -3.50
C LEU A 97 -6.65 13.71 -4.16
N PRO A 98 -7.70 13.95 -3.35
CA PRO A 98 -9.03 14.30 -3.84
C PRO A 98 -9.08 15.73 -4.41
#